data_AF-A0A4U5PDR4-F1
#
_entry.id   AF-A0A4U5PDR4-F1
#
_cell.length_a   1.000
_cell.length_b   1.000
_cell.length_c   1.000
_cell.angle_alpha   90.00
_cell.angle_beta   90.00
_cell.angle_gamma   90.00
#
_symmetry.space_group_name_H-M   'P 1'
#
loop_
_entity.id
_entity.type
_entity.pdbx_description
1 polymer ?
#
loop_
_entity_poly.entity_id
_entity_poly.type
_entity_poly.pdbx_seq_one_letter_code
_entity_poly.pdbx_strand_id
1 'polypeptide(L)'
;MRNQICRFISDTETICVMKRYYAQMVMVKMRFPMEEGDPVAVPFAWLDRTLEMPTPAVFDDINFELACIMYNIGSIHGHIGMGEGRVDLDSIKNAFMQFQLAAWPLKFLRDEMNLTKFQTMDFENAILTWYINLLLNQAQECILEKSMIDHKKNATVATIAFFLRDSYHSCSVHLENSSVSEVVSSSKFKLLPTGRIWTGMAENM
;
A
#
# COMPACT_ATOMS: atom_id res chain seq x y z
N MET A 1 -7.25 -1.84 20.33
CA MET A 1 -6.80 -2.22 18.98
C MET A 1 -5.99 -1.12 18.30
N ARG A 2 -6.43 0.16 18.28
CA ARG A 2 -5.64 1.27 17.70
C ARG A 2 -4.20 1.41 18.23
N ASN A 3 -3.96 1.20 19.53
CA ASN A 3 -2.59 1.26 20.09
C ASN A 3 -1.67 0.11 19.63
N GLN A 4 -2.22 -1.05 19.27
CA GLN A 4 -1.45 -2.17 18.71
C GLN A 4 -1.04 -1.89 17.27
N ILE A 5 -1.91 -1.18 16.54
CA ILE A 5 -1.64 -0.67 15.19
C ILE A 5 -0.48 0.34 15.27
N CYS A 6 -0.35 1.19 16.28
CA CYS A 6 0.76 2.17 16.30
C CYS A 6 2.19 1.56 16.42
N ARG A 7 2.34 0.27 16.73
CA ARG A 7 3.62 -0.46 16.92
C ARG A 7 3.80 -1.58 15.88
N PHE A 8 3.82 -1.24 14.59
CA PHE A 8 3.79 -2.24 13.52
C PHE A 8 5.07 -3.07 13.35
N ILE A 9 4.85 -4.36 13.06
CA ILE A 9 5.80 -5.28 12.44
C ILE A 9 5.15 -5.76 11.13
N SER A 10 5.94 -5.93 10.06
CA SER A 10 5.44 -6.37 8.76
C SER A 10 5.14 -7.88 8.74
N ASP A 11 4.09 -8.31 9.45
CA ASP A 11 3.70 -9.71 9.57
C ASP A 11 2.19 -9.95 9.29
N THR A 12 1.85 -11.24 9.18
CA THR A 12 0.47 -11.65 8.86
C THR A 12 -0.50 -11.39 10.01
N GLU A 13 -0.03 -11.46 11.26
CA GLU A 13 -0.87 -11.19 12.44
C GLU A 13 -1.33 -9.73 12.47
N THR A 14 -0.43 -8.80 12.14
CA THR A 14 -0.69 -7.37 12.05
C THR A 14 -1.77 -7.09 11.00
N ILE A 15 -1.72 -7.74 9.84
CA ILE A 15 -2.78 -7.65 8.82
C ILE A 15 -4.14 -8.09 9.39
N CYS A 16 -4.18 -9.20 10.13
CA CYS A 16 -5.42 -9.68 10.75
C CYS A 16 -5.96 -8.72 11.82
N VAL A 17 -5.09 -8.09 12.61
CA VAL A 17 -5.48 -7.04 13.56
C VAL A 17 -6.04 -5.82 12.82
N MET A 18 -5.38 -5.35 11.76
CA MET A 18 -5.85 -4.22 10.96
C MET A 18 -7.19 -4.49 10.28
N LYS A 19 -7.39 -5.66 9.68
CA LYS A 19 -8.67 -6.04 9.04
C LYS A 19 -9.82 -6.06 10.06
N ARG A 20 -9.57 -6.59 11.27
CA ARG A 20 -10.56 -6.56 12.37
C ARG A 20 -10.87 -5.14 12.81
N TYR A 21 -9.85 -4.30 12.96
CA TYR A 21 -10.03 -2.91 13.32
C TYR A 21 -10.80 -2.12 12.26
N TYR A 22 -10.44 -2.28 10.98
CA TYR A 22 -11.16 -1.68 9.85
C TYR A 22 -12.66 -2.04 9.88
N ALA A 23 -12.97 -3.34 10.03
CA ALA A 23 -14.36 -3.79 10.12
C ALA A 23 -15.11 -3.17 11.32
N GLN A 24 -14.45 -3.04 12.47
CA GLN A 24 -15.03 -2.38 13.63
C GLN A 24 -15.30 -0.90 13.40
N MET A 25 -14.38 -0.18 12.76
CA MET A 25 -14.56 1.24 12.43
C MET A 25 -15.68 1.44 11.41
N VAL A 26 -15.83 0.55 10.43
CA VAL A 26 -16.99 0.55 9.53
C VAL A 26 -18.30 0.35 10.30
N MET A 27 -18.35 -0.58 11.26
CA MET A 27 -19.55 -0.80 12.10
C MET A 27 -19.87 0.40 12.99
N VAL A 28 -18.85 1.09 13.51
CA VAL A 28 -19.02 2.33 14.30
C VAL A 28 -19.58 3.44 13.41
N LYS A 29 -18.99 3.66 12.23
CA LYS A 29 -19.46 4.63 11.23
C LYS A 29 -20.94 4.42 10.86
N MET A 30 -21.39 3.17 10.76
CA MET A 30 -22.79 2.85 10.44
C MET A 30 -23.78 3.21 11.55
N ARG A 31 -23.32 3.40 12.79
CA ARG A 31 -24.16 3.72 13.96
C ARG A 31 -24.06 5.17 14.39
N PHE A 32 -22.92 5.80 14.16
CA PHE A 32 -22.61 7.13 14.63
C PHE A 32 -22.15 7.99 13.45
N PRO A 33 -22.78 9.16 13.21
CA PRO A 33 -22.34 10.09 12.17
C PRO A 33 -20.99 10.70 12.58
N MET A 34 -19.91 10.26 11.94
CA MET A 34 -18.52 10.60 12.28
C MET A 34 -17.71 11.06 11.05
N GLU A 35 -18.40 11.47 9.99
CA GLU A 35 -17.77 12.10 8.83
C GLU A 35 -17.49 13.58 9.10
N GLU A 36 -16.74 14.23 8.21
CA GLU A 36 -16.44 15.65 8.33
C GLU A 36 -17.72 16.49 8.48
N GLY A 37 -17.80 17.27 9.56
CA GLY A 37 -18.94 18.13 9.88
C GLY A 37 -20.07 17.46 10.68
N ASP A 38 -19.97 16.15 10.95
CA ASP A 38 -20.96 15.45 11.75
C ASP A 38 -20.86 15.76 13.27
N PRO A 39 -21.95 15.60 14.05
CA PRO A 39 -21.99 15.97 15.47
C PRO A 39 -21.03 15.20 16.38
N VAL A 40 -20.60 14.01 15.98
CA VAL A 40 -19.68 13.17 16.75
C VAL A 40 -18.41 12.84 15.96
N ALA A 41 -18.05 13.69 14.99
CA ALA A 41 -16.75 13.67 14.33
C ALA A 41 -15.62 13.82 15.36
N VAL A 42 -14.53 13.06 15.19
CA VAL A 42 -13.36 13.10 16.06
C VAL A 42 -12.09 13.20 15.24
N PRO A 43 -11.04 13.89 15.75
CA PRO A 43 -9.77 14.01 15.05
C PRO A 43 -9.04 12.66 14.99
N PHE A 44 -8.62 12.28 13.79
CA PHE A 44 -7.73 11.16 13.56
C PHE A 44 -6.36 11.66 13.10
N ALA A 45 -5.31 11.34 13.86
CA ALA A 45 -3.95 11.74 13.59
C ALA A 45 -3.10 10.55 13.11
N TRP A 46 -2.41 10.73 11.98
CA TRP A 46 -1.47 9.77 11.39
C TRP A 46 -0.16 10.45 11.00
N LEU A 47 0.96 9.78 11.29
CA LEU A 47 2.31 10.25 10.93
C LEU A 47 2.82 9.57 9.67
N ASP A 48 3.32 10.37 8.73
CA ASP A 48 4.16 9.89 7.63
C ASP A 48 5.60 9.70 8.13
N ARG A 49 6.02 8.45 8.32
CA ARG A 49 7.38 8.14 8.81
C ARG A 49 8.50 8.38 7.80
N THR A 50 8.19 8.77 6.56
CA THR A 50 9.22 9.00 5.54
C THR A 50 9.83 10.40 5.58
N LEU A 51 9.14 11.33 6.25
CA LEU A 51 9.63 12.67 6.50
C LEU A 51 10.66 12.65 7.63
N GLU A 52 11.78 13.36 7.44
CA GLU A 52 12.81 13.53 8.47
C GLU A 52 12.26 14.24 9.71
N MET A 53 11.26 15.08 9.50
CA MET A 53 10.49 15.75 10.55
C MET A 53 9.00 15.53 10.26
N PRO A 54 8.43 14.40 10.73
CA PRO A 54 7.07 14.04 10.38
C PRO A 54 6.06 14.87 11.16
N THR A 55 5.27 15.66 10.45
CA THR A 55 4.09 16.33 11.01
C THR A 55 2.87 15.43 10.87
N PRO A 56 2.07 15.23 11.93
CA PRO A 56 0.88 14.41 11.83
C PRO A 56 -0.16 15.07 10.91
N ALA A 57 -0.66 14.31 9.94
CA ALA A 57 -1.87 14.66 9.22
C ALA A 57 -3.07 14.39 10.13
N VAL A 58 -3.90 15.40 10.36
CA VAL A 58 -5.05 15.33 11.27
C VAL A 58 -6.31 15.74 10.52
N PHE A 59 -7.30 14.86 10.51
CA PHE A 59 -8.61 15.13 9.92
C PHE A 59 -9.73 14.63 10.83
N ASP A 60 -10.79 15.43 10.94
CA ASP A 60 -11.99 15.12 11.72
C ASP A 60 -12.97 14.28 10.89
N ASP A 61 -12.49 13.15 10.38
CA ASP A 61 -13.28 12.28 9.51
C ASP A 61 -12.88 10.81 9.66
N ILE A 62 -13.84 9.95 10.02
CA ILE A 62 -13.60 8.50 10.13
C ILE A 62 -13.13 7.87 8.82
N ASN A 63 -13.47 8.45 7.66
CA ASN A 63 -12.98 8.00 6.37
C ASN A 63 -11.45 8.19 6.23
N PHE A 64 -10.86 9.17 6.92
CA PHE A 64 -9.41 9.33 6.95
C PHE A 64 -8.75 8.15 7.67
N GLU A 65 -9.25 7.79 8.86
CA GLU A 65 -8.77 6.62 9.61
C GLU A 65 -8.92 5.33 8.80
N LEU A 66 -10.08 5.11 8.19
CA LEU A 66 -10.33 3.94 7.33
C LEU A 66 -9.36 3.91 6.14
N ALA A 67 -9.09 5.07 5.53
CA ALA A 67 -8.18 5.17 4.40
C ALA A 67 -6.74 4.82 4.79
N CYS A 68 -6.23 5.39 5.89
CA CYS A 68 -4.89 5.09 6.41
C CYS A 68 -4.73 3.61 6.77
N ILE A 69 -5.75 2.99 7.39
CA ILE A 69 -5.71 1.56 7.71
C ILE A 69 -5.68 0.71 6.45
N MET A 70 -6.52 1.01 5.46
CA MET A 70 -6.53 0.27 4.19
C MET A 70 -5.20 0.41 3.45
N TYR A 71 -4.61 1.61 3.44
CA TYR A 71 -3.31 1.87 2.82
C TYR A 71 -2.23 1.01 3.49
N ASN A 72 -2.22 0.99 4.82
CA ASN A 72 -1.27 0.20 5.60
C ASN A 72 -1.45 -1.31 5.40
N ILE A 73 -2.68 -1.81 5.23
CA ILE A 73 -2.91 -3.22 4.87
C ILE A 73 -2.22 -3.55 3.55
N GLY A 74 -2.35 -2.68 2.53
CA GLY A 74 -1.67 -2.83 1.25
C GLY A 74 -0.14 -2.81 1.41
N SER A 75 0.37 -1.84 2.16
CA SER A 75 1.80 -1.68 2.43
C SER A 75 2.42 -2.87 3.18
N ILE A 76 1.73 -3.45 4.17
CA ILE A 76 2.26 -4.64 4.86
C ILE A 76 2.27 -5.85 3.94
N HIS A 77 1.21 -6.07 3.16
CA HIS A 77 1.17 -7.18 2.20
C HIS A 77 2.35 -7.12 1.21
N GLY A 78 2.63 -5.95 0.63
CA GLY A 78 3.77 -5.85 -0.30
C GLY A 78 5.11 -6.00 0.41
N HIS A 79 5.25 -5.60 1.69
CA HIS A 79 6.47 -5.80 2.47
C HIS A 79 6.74 -7.27 2.73
N ILE A 80 5.70 -8.03 3.09
CA ILE A 80 5.82 -9.48 3.23
C ILE A 80 6.23 -10.09 1.89
N GLY A 81 5.59 -9.70 0.78
CA GLY A 81 5.93 -10.19 -0.56
C GLY A 81 7.38 -9.92 -0.99
N MET A 82 7.96 -8.77 -0.59
CA MET A 82 9.39 -8.49 -0.78
C MET A 82 10.30 -9.41 0.01
N GLY A 83 9.91 -9.69 1.26
CA GLY A 83 10.71 -10.47 2.20
C GLY A 83 10.75 -11.96 1.89
N GLU A 84 9.88 -12.44 0.99
CA GLU A 84 9.92 -13.81 0.49
C GLU A 84 11.19 -14.07 -0.32
N GLY A 85 11.87 -15.19 -0.04
CA GLY A 85 13.15 -15.53 -0.67
C GLY A 85 13.07 -15.81 -2.18
N ARG A 86 11.90 -16.18 -2.70
CA ARG A 86 11.64 -16.50 -4.12
C ARG A 86 12.64 -17.49 -4.74
N VAL A 87 13.11 -18.44 -3.94
CA VAL A 87 14.09 -19.48 -4.37
C VAL A 87 13.41 -20.79 -4.76
N ASP A 88 12.17 -20.99 -4.36
CA ASP A 88 11.39 -22.20 -4.57
C ASP A 88 9.94 -21.86 -4.98
N LEU A 89 9.21 -22.85 -5.49
CA LEU A 89 7.87 -22.63 -6.03
C LEU A 89 6.85 -22.14 -4.98
N ASP A 90 7.01 -22.54 -3.71
CA ASP A 90 6.10 -22.12 -2.64
C ASP A 90 6.38 -20.68 -2.24
N SER A 91 7.65 -20.29 -2.06
CA SER A 91 8.01 -18.89 -1.76
C SER A 91 7.67 -17.94 -2.90
N ILE A 92 7.84 -18.35 -4.17
CA ILE A 92 7.41 -17.57 -5.34
C ILE A 92 5.89 -17.40 -5.37
N LYS A 93 5.15 -18.49 -5.11
CA LYS A 93 3.68 -18.43 -5.06
C LYS A 93 3.21 -17.54 -3.92
N ASN A 94 3.85 -17.61 -2.75
CA ASN A 94 3.51 -16.75 -1.63
C ASN A 94 3.77 -15.28 -1.96
N ALA A 95 4.95 -14.94 -2.48
CA ALA A 95 5.28 -13.58 -2.93
C ALA A 95 4.25 -13.04 -3.94
N PHE A 96 3.92 -13.84 -4.95
CA PHE A 96 2.89 -13.53 -5.93
C PHE A 96 1.53 -13.20 -5.30
N MET A 97 1.07 -14.03 -4.35
CA MET A 97 -0.18 -13.76 -3.64
C MET A 97 -0.10 -12.49 -2.82
N GLN A 98 0.99 -12.26 -2.10
CA GLN A 98 1.18 -11.08 -1.25
C GLN A 98 1.14 -9.79 -2.08
N PHE A 99 1.80 -9.74 -3.24
CA PHE A 99 1.75 -8.57 -4.12
C PHE A 99 0.34 -8.31 -4.68
N GLN A 100 -0.40 -9.35 -5.03
CA GLN A 100 -1.80 -9.18 -5.45
C GLN A 100 -2.71 -8.71 -4.32
N LEU A 101 -2.52 -9.24 -3.10
CA LEU A 101 -3.23 -8.82 -1.90
C LEU A 101 -2.85 -7.40 -1.47
N ALA A 102 -1.66 -6.94 -1.81
CA ALA A 102 -1.21 -5.56 -1.59
C ALA A 102 -1.87 -4.57 -2.56
N ALA A 103 -2.07 -4.97 -3.82
CA ALA A 103 -2.60 -4.09 -4.86
C ALA A 103 -4.10 -3.77 -4.65
N TRP A 104 -4.88 -4.73 -4.14
CA TRP A 104 -6.34 -4.54 -4.00
C TRP A 104 -6.73 -3.41 -3.03
N PRO A 105 -6.19 -3.32 -1.79
CA PRO A 105 -6.45 -2.20 -0.88
C PRO A 105 -6.20 -0.83 -1.51
N LEU A 106 -5.11 -0.69 -2.27
CA LEU A 106 -4.76 0.56 -2.93
C LEU A 106 -5.70 0.89 -4.10
N LYS A 107 -6.15 -0.13 -4.86
CA LYS A 107 -7.20 0.04 -5.87
C LYS A 107 -8.51 0.51 -5.24
N PHE A 108 -8.93 -0.13 -4.16
CA PHE A 108 -10.14 0.25 -3.42
C PHE A 108 -10.06 1.72 -2.95
N LEU A 109 -8.91 2.13 -2.42
CA LEU A 109 -8.67 3.53 -2.04
C LEU A 109 -8.81 4.51 -3.21
N ARG A 110 -8.20 4.19 -4.35
CA ARG A 110 -8.22 5.02 -5.55
C ARG A 110 -9.61 5.13 -6.18
N ASP A 111 -10.32 4.01 -6.27
CA ASP A 111 -11.53 3.88 -7.09
C ASP A 111 -12.82 4.15 -6.30
N GLU A 112 -12.86 3.77 -5.01
CA GLU A 112 -14.11 3.77 -4.23
C GLU A 112 -14.16 4.85 -3.14
N MET A 113 -13.00 5.37 -2.69
CA MET A 113 -12.95 6.40 -1.66
C MET A 113 -12.67 7.77 -2.27
N ASN A 114 -13.47 8.79 -1.90
CA ASN A 114 -13.17 10.17 -2.28
C ASN A 114 -12.05 10.74 -1.40
N LEU A 115 -10.80 10.39 -1.72
CA LEU A 115 -9.63 10.79 -0.93
C LEU A 115 -9.12 12.19 -1.24
N THR A 116 -9.62 12.86 -2.28
CA THR A 116 -9.15 14.20 -2.70
C THR A 116 -9.34 15.28 -1.64
N LYS A 117 -10.28 15.08 -0.70
CA LYS A 117 -10.48 15.95 0.47
C LYS A 117 -9.34 15.87 1.48
N PHE A 118 -8.64 14.74 1.53
CA PHE A 118 -7.46 14.56 2.36
C PHE A 118 -6.27 15.04 1.54
N GLN A 119 -5.76 16.23 1.86
CA GLN A 119 -4.64 16.87 1.17
C GLN A 119 -3.29 16.20 1.51
N THR A 120 -3.23 14.88 1.31
CA THR A 120 -2.12 14.01 1.63
C THR A 120 -1.62 13.36 0.35
N MET A 121 -0.33 13.51 0.09
CA MET A 121 0.32 13.06 -1.15
C MET A 121 0.13 11.56 -1.43
N ASP A 122 0.17 10.71 -0.40
CA ASP A 122 -0.01 9.26 -0.55
C ASP A 122 -1.38 8.85 -1.10
N PHE A 123 -2.37 9.75 -0.99
CA PHE A 123 -3.72 9.55 -1.49
C PHE A 123 -3.95 10.18 -2.87
N GLU A 124 -2.93 10.78 -3.48
CA GLU A 124 -3.03 11.23 -4.85
C GLU A 124 -3.24 10.03 -5.79
N ASN A 125 -4.23 10.15 -6.69
CA ASN A 125 -4.56 9.11 -7.66
C ASN A 125 -3.36 8.70 -8.53
N ALA A 126 -2.46 9.64 -8.84
CA ALA A 126 -1.24 9.35 -9.57
C ALA A 126 -0.32 8.40 -8.79
N ILE A 127 -0.18 8.61 -7.48
CA ILE A 127 0.67 7.79 -6.61
C ILE A 127 0.06 6.43 -6.35
N LEU A 128 -1.24 6.36 -6.05
CA LEU A 128 -1.93 5.09 -5.88
C LEU A 128 -1.85 4.25 -7.15
N THR A 129 -2.08 4.86 -8.33
CA THR A 129 -1.96 4.16 -9.62
C THR A 129 -0.56 3.62 -9.85
N TRP A 130 0.47 4.40 -9.53
CA TRP A 130 1.85 3.96 -9.63
C TRP A 130 2.13 2.75 -8.73
N TYR A 131 1.77 2.82 -7.44
CA TYR A 131 1.95 1.71 -6.50
C TYR A 131 1.21 0.44 -6.93
N ILE A 132 -0.04 0.59 -7.38
CA ILE A 132 -0.85 -0.53 -7.88
C ILE A 132 -0.13 -1.23 -9.03
N ASN A 133 0.35 -0.47 -10.03
CA ASN A 133 1.03 -1.03 -11.18
C ASN A 133 2.38 -1.65 -10.81
N LEU A 134 3.11 -1.03 -9.88
CA LEU A 134 4.36 -1.57 -9.33
C LEU A 134 4.15 -2.95 -8.70
N LEU A 135 3.18 -3.07 -7.79
CA LEU A 135 2.85 -4.33 -7.11
C LEU A 135 2.39 -5.40 -8.09
N LEU A 136 1.58 -5.03 -9.09
CA LEU A 136 1.16 -5.97 -10.13
C LEU A 136 2.33 -6.44 -11.00
N ASN A 137 3.29 -5.56 -11.32
CA ASN A 137 4.50 -5.94 -12.05
C ASN A 137 5.35 -6.91 -11.25
N GLN A 138 5.49 -6.72 -9.94
CA GLN A 138 6.22 -7.65 -9.07
C GLN A 138 5.54 -9.01 -8.95
N ALA A 139 4.20 -9.04 -8.97
CA ALA A 139 3.47 -10.28 -9.12
C ALA A 139 3.81 -10.97 -10.46
N GLN A 140 3.93 -10.21 -11.56
CA GLN A 140 4.35 -10.77 -12.85
C GLN A 140 5.82 -11.24 -12.87
N GLU A 141 6.72 -10.60 -12.12
CA GLU A 141 8.09 -11.11 -11.91
C GLU A 141 8.09 -12.49 -11.27
N CYS A 142 7.24 -12.69 -10.25
CA CYS A 142 7.07 -14.02 -9.65
C CYS A 142 6.60 -15.05 -10.69
N ILE A 143 5.73 -14.66 -11.63
CA ILE A 143 5.31 -15.54 -12.73
C ILE A 143 6.47 -15.82 -13.71
N LEU A 144 7.31 -14.82 -13.99
CA LEU A 144 8.51 -14.99 -14.81
C LEU A 144 9.47 -15.99 -14.16
N GLU A 145 9.81 -15.78 -12.88
CA GLU A 145 10.65 -16.68 -12.06
C GLU A 145 10.08 -18.10 -12.07
N LYS A 146 8.79 -18.26 -11.80
CA LYS A 146 8.09 -19.54 -11.88
C LYS A 146 8.23 -20.18 -13.26
N SER A 147 8.07 -19.41 -14.34
CA SER A 147 8.13 -19.94 -15.70
C SER A 147 9.53 -20.46 -16.06
N MET A 148 10.58 -19.88 -15.49
CA MET A 148 11.96 -20.34 -15.66
C MET A 148 12.20 -21.65 -14.90
N ILE A 149 11.71 -21.75 -13.65
CA ILE A 149 11.79 -22.97 -12.83
C ILE A 149 10.98 -24.12 -13.45
N ASP A 150 9.78 -23.84 -13.95
CA ASP A 150 8.94 -24.81 -14.65
C ASP A 150 9.51 -25.23 -16.02
N HIS A 151 10.66 -24.69 -16.44
CA HIS A 151 11.26 -24.89 -17.77
C HIS A 151 10.26 -24.68 -18.93
N LYS A 152 9.47 -23.59 -18.86
CA LYS A 152 8.57 -23.22 -19.95
C LYS A 152 9.36 -22.91 -21.23
N LYS A 153 8.67 -22.95 -22.38
CA LYS A 153 9.27 -22.60 -23.68
C LYS A 153 9.87 -21.19 -23.62
N ASN A 154 11.07 -21.02 -24.17
CA ASN A 154 11.77 -19.72 -24.22
C ASN A 154 10.90 -18.59 -24.77
N ALA A 155 10.04 -18.87 -25.75
CA ALA A 155 9.10 -17.90 -26.29
C ALA A 155 8.14 -17.35 -25.21
N THR A 156 7.60 -18.22 -24.34
CA THR A 156 6.72 -17.81 -23.23
C THR A 156 7.46 -16.96 -22.21
N VAL A 157 8.66 -17.38 -21.81
CA VAL A 157 9.52 -16.63 -20.87
C VAL A 157 9.84 -15.23 -21.44
N ALA A 158 10.21 -15.16 -22.71
CA ALA A 158 10.51 -13.91 -23.40
C ALA A 158 9.29 -12.97 -23.49
N THR A 159 8.09 -13.50 -23.75
CA THR A 159 6.86 -12.71 -23.76
C THR A 159 6.59 -12.05 -22.41
N ILE A 160 6.75 -12.79 -21.31
CA ILE A 160 6.53 -12.25 -19.96
C ILE A 160 7.59 -11.19 -19.64
N ALA A 161 8.87 -11.44 -19.95
CA ALA A 161 9.95 -10.49 -19.73
C ALA A 161 9.77 -9.19 -20.53
N PHE A 162 9.31 -9.28 -21.79
CA PHE A 162 9.01 -8.13 -22.63
C PHE A 162 7.87 -7.29 -22.04
N PHE A 163 6.78 -7.94 -21.62
CA PHE A 163 5.67 -7.28 -20.95
C PHE A 163 6.14 -6.53 -19.68
N LEU A 164 6.94 -7.19 -18.84
CA LEU A 164 7.48 -6.60 -17.61
C LEU A 164 8.30 -5.34 -17.90
N ARG A 165 9.22 -5.41 -18.87
CA ARG A 165 10.03 -4.26 -19.28
C ARG A 165 9.15 -3.06 -19.65
N ASP A 166 8.14 -3.28 -20.49
CA ASP A 166 7.28 -2.20 -20.98
C ASP A 166 6.39 -1.63 -19.86
N SER A 167 5.87 -2.50 -19.00
CA SER A 167 5.04 -2.09 -17.87
C SER A 167 5.84 -1.29 -16.84
N TYR A 168 7.08 -1.69 -16.53
CA TYR A 168 7.96 -0.93 -15.65
C TYR A 168 8.38 0.40 -16.27
N HIS A 169 8.66 0.43 -17.57
CA HIS A 169 8.92 1.68 -18.27
C HIS A 169 7.73 2.63 -18.19
N SER A 170 6.51 2.13 -18.40
CA SER A 170 5.28 2.92 -18.23
C SER A 170 5.12 3.45 -16.80
N CYS A 171 5.47 2.66 -15.77
CA CYS A 171 5.46 3.13 -14.38
C CYS A 171 6.46 4.28 -14.15
N SER A 172 7.67 4.20 -14.73
CA SER A 172 8.67 5.28 -14.65
C SER A 172 8.15 6.56 -15.30
N VAL A 173 7.63 6.46 -16.52
CA VAL A 173 7.10 7.61 -17.27
C VAL A 173 5.89 8.24 -16.57
N HIS A 174 4.99 7.41 -16.04
CA HIS A 174 3.83 7.89 -15.27
C HIS A 174 4.28 8.71 -14.05
N LEU A 175 5.34 8.27 -13.40
CA LEU A 175 5.88 8.93 -12.23
C LEU A 175 6.61 10.23 -12.58
N GLU A 176 7.42 10.25 -13.63
CA GLU A 176 8.10 11.45 -14.14
C GLU A 176 7.11 12.56 -14.52
N ASN A 177 5.97 12.17 -15.10
CA ASN A 177 4.90 13.10 -15.48
C ASN A 177 4.00 13.53 -14.33
N SER A 178 4.11 12.88 -13.16
CA SER A 178 3.38 13.27 -11.96
C SER A 178 4.11 14.38 -11.22
N SER A 179 3.39 15.22 -10.47
CA SER A 179 3.93 16.25 -9.57
C SER A 179 4.81 15.71 -8.44
N VAL A 180 5.09 14.40 -8.43
CA VAL A 180 5.67 13.65 -7.31
C VAL A 180 7.05 13.05 -7.67
N SER A 181 7.57 13.37 -8.86
CA SER A 181 8.87 12.90 -9.38
C SER A 181 10.04 13.20 -8.43
N GLU A 182 10.03 14.33 -7.74
CA GLU A 182 11.06 14.72 -6.77
C GLU A 182 11.09 13.78 -5.55
N VAL A 183 9.92 13.38 -5.05
CA VAL A 183 9.88 12.57 -3.81
C VAL A 183 10.36 11.15 -4.08
N VAL A 184 10.08 10.61 -5.28
CA VAL A 184 10.57 9.28 -5.73
C VAL A 184 12.03 9.26 -6.13
N SER A 185 12.58 10.38 -6.61
CA SER A 185 14.00 10.49 -6.95
C SER A 185 14.93 10.50 -5.72
N SER A 186 14.40 10.82 -4.54
CA SER A 186 15.17 10.74 -3.30
C SER A 186 15.61 9.30 -3.03
N SER A 187 16.80 9.11 -2.47
CA SER A 187 17.39 7.80 -2.11
C SER A 187 16.48 6.88 -1.28
N LYS A 188 15.35 7.40 -0.79
CA LYS A 188 14.31 6.77 0.03
C LYS A 188 13.38 5.82 -0.75
N PHE A 189 13.31 5.92 -2.09
CA PHE A 189 12.50 5.00 -2.93
C PHE A 189 13.30 3.92 -3.66
N LYS A 190 14.64 4.00 -3.66
CA LYS A 190 15.53 3.02 -4.31
C LYS A 190 15.47 1.61 -3.69
N LEU A 191 14.64 1.40 -2.66
CA LEU A 191 14.51 0.14 -1.93
C LEU A 191 13.11 -0.49 -1.98
N LEU A 192 12.11 0.07 -2.68
CA LEU A 192 10.71 -0.28 -2.37
C LEU A 192 10.05 -1.17 -3.42
N PRO A 193 9.19 -2.08 -2.93
CA PRO A 193 7.76 -1.78 -3.11
C PRO A 193 6.94 -1.34 -1.90
N THR A 194 7.44 -1.27 -0.64
CA THR A 194 6.57 -0.94 0.53
C THR A 194 7.17 -0.14 1.68
N GLY A 195 8.08 0.78 1.40
CA GLY A 195 8.61 1.70 2.41
C GLY A 195 7.74 2.94 2.51
N ARG A 196 6.52 2.77 2.99
CA ARG A 196 5.63 3.88 3.36
C ARG A 196 4.54 3.33 4.25
N ILE A 197 4.70 3.50 5.57
CA ILE A 197 3.77 2.99 6.58
C ILE A 197 3.39 4.16 7.46
N TRP A 198 2.12 4.56 7.38
CA TRP A 198 1.52 5.53 8.29
C TRP A 198 1.46 4.93 9.68
N THR A 199 1.89 5.63 10.73
CA THR A 199 1.72 5.16 12.12
C THR A 199 0.95 6.15 12.96
N GLY A 200 -0.07 5.69 13.69
CA GLY A 200 -0.81 6.54 14.61
C GLY A 200 0.07 7.01 15.76
N MET A 201 -0.14 8.24 16.22
CA MET A 201 0.41 8.69 17.50
C MET A 201 -0.31 7.96 18.64
N ALA A 202 0.46 7.27 19.47
CA ALA A 202 0.00 6.72 20.74
C ALA A 202 1.06 6.97 21.83
N GLU A 203 1.52 8.21 21.95
CA GLU A 203 2.26 8.69 23.12
C GLU A 203 1.77 10.10 23.46
N ASN A 204 1.14 10.22 24.64
CA ASN A 204 0.76 11.44 25.37
C ASN A 204 -0.44 12.27 24.89
N MET A 205 -1.63 11.67 24.92
CA MET A 205 -2.86 12.34 25.40
C MET A 205 -3.67 11.39 26.27
#